data_AF-A0A7J6U7I7-F1
#
_entry.id   AF-A0A7J6U7I7-F1
#
_cell.length_a   1.000
_cell.length_b   1.000
_cell.length_c   1.000
_cell.angle_alpha   90.00
_cell.angle_beta   90.00
_cell.angle_gamma   90.00
#
_symmetry.space_group_name_H-M   'P 1'
#
loop_
_entity.id
_entity.type
_entity.pdbx_description
1 polymer ?
#
loop_
_entity_poly.entity_id
_entity_poly.type
_entity_poly.pdbx_seq_one_letter_code
_entity_poly.pdbx_strand_id
1 'polypeptide(L)'
;MLAFTGGFFYEGRVPQGTPGWLVWLYLLSLGSAVLFLILSIIFAIHASITAQTFAVRLLTQWLRLPVPGRENINATTGIGAVEYERGGVAEMLRIPVVGRVPGIKEVGREVRRQGGGRLEDALKEQEIDMSNAYVRDELVGDYNLFLEHFYLFYQLQQHWQGFDAYTRVCMVIGTNQLLHAIAYMGLAYFMVNSHLWGVWSFILILDAFAMVHVHMNIYTNTLEWCVMMFLCSLPLIMAAIGATVQMFDQSTHVAEWLFVFICLLMFCWIGFLGFMGIETDGGVPTRYTAVTSIDILGLDEKVQEREEEDLHKQDKEETPVAKAVPAAPVIRQAHTFRKTKEELKKSGIDTSHFSTAKSASEHASDAVDACERLEKACRNTEDSLQKLLVEWEMSTECSFTPGQEKRLKQLRMAFNSDRKELARLVGERKKLVNGGSDVVRAPNGRFDDDAEGEESPGRRIIVFVIDIVDGKCWIDVRVVLIVENLCSASCAYQLSVHHHHLITICRVCAGHWVRLEFTDDNTNQKRPYFLNVHTSEISYTVPKDLSADQIKAEDGPDAVAVVLQGFEEQV
;
A
#
# COMPACT_ATOMS: atom_id res chain seq x y z
N MET A 1 12.65 -13.79 29.45
CA MET A 1 13.98 -13.16 29.53
C MET A 1 14.21 -12.42 30.85
N LEU A 2 13.45 -11.37 31.20
CA LEU A 2 13.72 -10.59 32.42
C LEU A 2 13.80 -11.43 33.70
N ALA A 3 12.88 -12.38 33.91
CA ALA A 3 12.92 -13.28 35.07
C ALA A 3 14.19 -14.13 35.12
N PHE A 4 14.68 -14.58 33.96
CA PHE A 4 15.93 -15.33 33.84
C PHE A 4 17.13 -14.44 34.18
N THR A 5 17.18 -13.21 33.64
CA THR A 5 18.20 -12.20 33.99
C THR A 5 18.19 -11.87 35.48
N GLY A 6 17.00 -11.74 36.09
CA GLY A 6 16.84 -11.55 37.52
C GLY A 6 17.32 -12.74 38.34
N GLY A 7 17.02 -13.97 37.91
CA GLY A 7 17.56 -15.19 38.52
C GLY A 7 19.09 -15.20 38.51
N PHE A 8 19.71 -14.84 37.39
CA PHE A 8 21.16 -14.67 37.29
C PHE A 8 21.69 -13.61 38.26
N PHE A 9 20.98 -12.50 38.44
CA PHE A 9 21.39 -11.45 39.37
C PHE A 9 21.38 -11.92 40.84
N TYR A 10 20.39 -12.71 41.24
CA TYR A 10 20.27 -13.18 42.63
C TYR A 10 21.07 -14.46 42.92
N GLU A 11 21.07 -15.41 42.00
CA GLU A 11 21.64 -16.75 42.20
C GLU A 11 22.99 -16.94 41.52
N GLY A 12 23.34 -16.10 40.54
CA GLY A 12 24.58 -16.15 39.76
C GLY A 12 25.79 -15.71 40.56
N ARG A 13 26.11 -16.46 41.63
CA ARG A 13 27.33 -16.26 42.41
C ARG A 13 28.51 -16.67 41.55
N VAL A 14 29.40 -15.70 41.35
CA VAL A 14 30.69 -15.92 40.74
C VAL A 14 31.57 -16.72 41.73
N PRO A 15 32.35 -17.72 41.28
CA PRO A 15 33.17 -18.52 42.17
C PRO A 15 34.18 -17.67 42.96
N GLN A 16 34.53 -18.15 44.16
CA GLN A 16 35.53 -17.48 44.98
C GLN A 16 36.90 -17.51 44.26
N GLY A 17 37.60 -16.38 44.25
CA GLY A 17 38.88 -16.23 43.56
C GLY A 17 38.80 -15.59 42.18
N THR A 18 37.60 -15.27 41.67
CA THR A 18 37.49 -14.45 40.45
C THR A 18 38.00 -13.03 40.68
N PRO A 19 38.78 -12.45 39.75
CA PRO A 19 39.30 -11.10 39.90
C PRO A 19 38.18 -10.07 39.84
N GLY A 20 38.33 -9.00 40.64
CA GLY A 20 37.30 -7.98 40.81
C GLY A 20 36.88 -7.31 39.50
N TRP A 21 37.82 -7.04 38.58
CA TRP A 21 37.52 -6.40 37.29
C TRP A 21 36.56 -7.24 36.43
N LEU A 22 36.69 -8.57 36.45
CA LEU A 22 35.82 -9.46 35.69
C LEU A 22 34.41 -9.53 36.29
N VAL A 23 34.32 -9.50 37.63
CA VAL A 23 33.05 -9.38 38.35
C VAL A 23 32.34 -8.07 37.96
N TRP A 24 33.06 -6.96 37.85
CA TRP A 24 32.50 -5.69 37.40
C TRP A 24 31.97 -5.74 35.96
N LEU A 25 32.70 -6.35 35.02
CA LEU A 25 32.22 -6.52 33.64
C LEU A 25 30.93 -7.35 33.58
N TYR A 26 30.90 -8.46 34.32
CA TYR A 26 29.71 -9.28 34.46
C TYR A 26 28.51 -8.47 34.98
N LEU A 27 28.70 -7.73 36.09
CA LEU A 27 27.64 -6.93 36.70
C LEU A 27 27.18 -5.77 35.81
N LEU A 28 28.08 -5.14 35.06
CA LEU A 28 27.75 -4.06 34.13
C LEU A 28 26.93 -4.56 32.94
N SER A 29 27.34 -5.67 32.31
CA SER A 29 26.55 -6.32 31.24
C SER A 29 25.20 -6.82 31.75
N LEU A 30 25.15 -7.38 32.95
CA LEU A 30 23.91 -7.87 33.54
C LEU A 30 22.96 -6.70 33.88
N GLY A 31 23.50 -5.63 34.46
CA GLY A 31 22.74 -4.42 34.76
C GLY A 31 22.19 -3.73 33.52
N SER A 32 22.99 -3.63 32.45
CA SER A 32 22.53 -3.08 31.17
C SER A 32 21.44 -3.96 30.54
N ALA A 33 21.61 -5.29 30.57
CA ALA A 33 20.58 -6.23 30.11
C ALA A 33 19.25 -6.05 30.85
N VAL A 34 19.27 -5.95 32.18
CA VAL A 34 18.07 -5.70 33.00
C VAL A 34 17.43 -4.37 32.62
N LEU A 35 18.22 -3.30 32.51
CA LEU A 35 17.72 -1.97 32.20
C LEU A 35 17.02 -1.93 30.84
N PHE A 36 17.64 -2.47 29.80
CA PHE A 36 17.04 -2.52 28.46
C PHE A 36 15.80 -3.43 28.39
N LEU A 37 15.80 -4.57 29.10
CA LEU A 37 14.61 -5.43 29.16
C LEU A 37 13.45 -4.77 29.93
N ILE A 38 13.73 -3.97 30.96
CA ILE A 38 12.71 -3.17 31.66
C ILE A 38 12.17 -2.07 30.73
N LEU A 39 13.05 -1.35 30.03
CA LEU A 39 12.63 -0.34 29.04
C LEU A 39 11.74 -0.95 27.95
N SER A 40 12.09 -2.15 27.47
CA SER A 40 11.25 -2.91 26.53
C SER A 40 9.84 -3.12 27.08
N ILE A 41 9.71 -3.56 28.34
CA ILE A 41 8.38 -3.74 28.97
C ILE A 41 7.63 -2.41 29.08
N ILE A 42 8.30 -1.33 29.46
CA ILE A 42 7.68 0.00 29.59
C ILE A 42 7.13 0.45 28.23
N PHE A 43 7.92 0.36 27.17
CA PHE A 43 7.47 0.70 25.83
C PHE A 43 6.33 -0.20 25.34
N ALA A 44 6.36 -1.51 25.64
CA ALA A 44 5.30 -2.43 25.28
C ALA A 44 3.96 -2.07 25.96
N ILE A 45 4.01 -1.70 27.23
CA ILE A 45 2.83 -1.26 27.99
C ILE A 45 2.27 0.03 27.39
N HIS A 46 3.14 1.01 27.07
CA HIS A 46 2.72 2.25 26.44
C HIS A 46 2.13 2.03 25.04
N ALA A 47 2.73 1.18 24.22
CA ALA A 47 2.20 0.78 22.93
C ALA A 47 0.80 0.15 23.07
N SER A 48 0.64 -0.79 24.02
CA SER A 48 -0.63 -1.50 24.26
C SER A 48 -1.75 -0.56 24.72
N ILE A 49 -1.50 0.32 25.69
CA ILE A 49 -2.49 1.28 26.17
C ILE A 49 -2.90 2.23 25.04
N THR A 50 -1.91 2.73 24.29
CA THR A 50 -2.16 3.66 23.17
C THR A 50 -2.98 2.98 22.06
N ALA A 51 -2.63 1.75 21.67
CA ALA A 51 -3.38 0.97 20.69
C ALA A 51 -4.84 0.73 21.15
N GLN A 52 -5.05 0.34 22.40
CA GLN A 52 -6.40 0.12 22.95
C GLN A 52 -7.23 1.40 22.98
N THR A 53 -6.66 2.52 23.42
CA THR A 53 -7.37 3.81 23.45
C THR A 53 -7.79 4.26 22.05
N PHE A 54 -6.92 4.10 21.05
CA PHE A 54 -7.27 4.41 19.67
C PHE A 54 -8.27 3.44 19.06
N ALA A 55 -8.19 2.14 19.39
CA ALA A 55 -9.18 1.16 18.95
C ALA A 55 -10.59 1.51 19.48
N VAL A 56 -10.71 1.86 20.76
CA VAL A 56 -11.98 2.30 21.35
C VAL A 56 -12.45 3.61 20.71
N ARG A 57 -11.55 4.55 20.44
CA ARG A 57 -11.88 5.82 19.78
C ARG A 57 -12.38 5.59 18.35
N LEU A 58 -11.71 4.73 17.59
CA LEU A 58 -12.11 4.36 16.23
C LEU A 58 -13.50 3.73 16.25
N LEU A 59 -13.78 2.78 17.15
CA LEU A 59 -15.10 2.13 17.24
C LEU A 59 -16.24 3.06 17.71
N THR A 60 -15.95 4.02 18.58
CA THR A 60 -16.99 4.85 19.23
C THR A 60 -17.26 6.17 18.49
N GLN A 61 -16.23 6.74 17.85
CA GLN A 61 -16.31 8.04 17.21
C GLN A 61 -16.37 7.95 15.69
N TRP A 62 -15.60 7.03 15.08
CA TRP A 62 -15.33 7.06 13.64
C TRP A 62 -16.08 5.96 12.90
N LEU A 63 -16.05 4.74 13.42
CA LEU A 63 -16.77 3.58 12.91
C LEU A 63 -18.17 3.49 13.52
N ARG A 64 -18.88 4.61 13.58
CA ARG A 64 -20.32 4.54 13.84
C ARG A 64 -20.95 3.96 12.59
N LEU A 65 -21.73 2.89 12.75
CA LEU A 65 -22.60 2.40 11.69
C LEU A 65 -23.35 3.60 11.10
N PRO A 66 -23.34 3.80 9.77
CA PRO A 66 -24.06 4.90 9.16
C PRO A 66 -25.51 4.81 9.62
N VAL A 67 -25.96 5.80 10.40
CA VAL A 67 -27.36 5.87 10.80
C VAL A 67 -28.13 6.07 9.49
N PRO A 68 -29.03 5.15 9.11
CA PRO A 68 -29.72 5.26 7.84
C PRO A 68 -30.41 6.62 7.79
N GLY A 69 -30.16 7.36 6.70
CA GLY A 69 -30.77 8.68 6.51
C GLY A 69 -32.30 8.58 6.54
N ARG A 70 -33.00 9.68 6.82
CA ARG A 70 -34.48 9.70 6.79
C ARG A 70 -35.05 9.20 5.46
N GLU A 71 -34.32 9.41 4.37
CA GLU A 71 -34.70 8.91 3.04
C GLU A 71 -34.58 7.39 2.95
N ASN A 72 -33.48 6.79 3.42
CA ASN A 72 -33.33 5.33 3.48
C ASN A 72 -34.35 4.70 4.42
N ILE A 73 -34.61 5.37 5.56
CA ILE A 73 -35.69 4.97 6.49
C ILE A 73 -37.04 5.08 5.79
N ASN A 74 -37.34 6.17 5.08
CA ASN A 74 -38.61 6.34 4.39
C ASN A 74 -38.77 5.39 3.19
N ALA A 75 -37.68 5.04 2.50
CA ALA A 75 -37.68 4.08 1.40
C ALA A 75 -37.94 2.66 1.91
N THR A 76 -37.24 2.26 2.98
CA THR A 76 -37.49 0.96 3.64
C THR A 76 -38.82 0.92 4.35
N THR A 77 -39.27 2.02 4.95
CA THR A 77 -40.60 2.13 5.56
C THR A 77 -41.69 2.17 4.50
N GLY A 78 -41.48 2.80 3.34
CA GLY A 78 -42.45 2.85 2.26
C GLY A 78 -42.66 1.48 1.61
N ILE A 79 -41.57 0.76 1.32
CA ILE A 79 -41.64 -0.59 0.76
C ILE A 79 -42.17 -1.57 1.82
N GLY A 80 -41.59 -1.54 3.03
CA GLY A 80 -41.98 -2.41 4.12
C GLY A 80 -43.39 -2.17 4.65
N ALA A 81 -43.87 -0.92 4.71
CA ALA A 81 -45.23 -0.61 5.14
C ALA A 81 -46.26 -0.99 4.09
N VAL A 82 -45.97 -0.79 2.80
CA VAL A 82 -46.89 -1.21 1.73
C VAL A 82 -46.98 -2.74 1.66
N GLU A 83 -45.86 -3.45 1.85
CA GLU A 83 -45.87 -4.91 1.97
C GLU A 83 -46.61 -5.38 3.23
N TYR A 84 -46.39 -4.71 4.37
CA TYR A 84 -47.05 -5.01 5.64
C TYR A 84 -48.57 -4.77 5.58
N GLU A 85 -49.01 -3.69 4.93
CA GLU A 85 -50.44 -3.38 4.72
C GLU A 85 -51.10 -4.35 3.74
N ARG A 86 -50.35 -4.90 2.77
CA ARG A 86 -50.87 -5.87 1.80
C ARG A 86 -50.88 -7.32 2.31
N GLY A 87 -50.06 -7.67 3.30
CA GLY A 87 -49.96 -9.04 3.86
C GLY A 87 -51.21 -9.56 4.57
N GLY A 88 -52.23 -8.71 4.77
CA GLY A 88 -53.46 -9.08 5.45
C GLY A 88 -53.28 -9.25 6.97
N VAL A 89 -54.41 -9.35 7.68
CA VAL A 89 -54.46 -9.29 9.16
C VAL A 89 -53.61 -10.38 9.83
N ALA A 90 -53.41 -11.51 9.16
CA ALA A 90 -52.61 -12.62 9.67
C ALA A 90 -51.09 -12.30 9.71
N GLU A 91 -50.57 -11.52 8.76
CA GLU A 91 -49.18 -11.06 8.77
C GLU A 91 -48.98 -9.81 9.64
N MET A 92 -50.01 -8.98 9.79
CA MET A 92 -49.95 -7.86 10.75
C MET A 92 -49.76 -8.31 12.20
N LEU A 93 -50.31 -9.46 12.59
CA LEU A 93 -50.20 -10.02 13.95
C LEU A 93 -48.94 -10.87 14.17
N ARG A 94 -48.00 -10.89 13.23
CA ARG A 94 -46.81 -11.73 13.33
C ARG A 94 -45.81 -11.11 14.31
N ILE A 95 -45.40 -11.91 15.31
CA ILE A 95 -44.38 -11.50 16.27
C ILE A 95 -43.02 -11.50 15.55
N PRO A 96 -42.31 -10.36 15.49
CA PRO A 96 -41.13 -10.16 14.63
C PRO A 96 -39.92 -11.06 14.93
N VAL A 97 -39.97 -11.88 15.98
CA VAL A 97 -38.84 -12.71 16.44
C VAL A 97 -39.06 -14.22 16.23
N VAL A 98 -40.29 -14.67 15.96
CA VAL A 98 -40.63 -16.12 15.98
C VAL A 98 -41.10 -16.67 14.62
N GLY A 99 -41.34 -15.80 13.63
CA GLY A 99 -41.76 -16.23 12.29
C GLY A 99 -40.60 -16.36 11.31
N ARG A 100 -40.43 -17.52 10.68
CA ARG A 100 -39.66 -17.62 9.42
C ARG A 100 -40.25 -16.61 8.43
N VAL A 101 -39.44 -15.65 7.99
CA VAL A 101 -39.75 -14.78 6.85
C VAL A 101 -40.10 -15.71 5.68
N PRO A 102 -41.33 -15.67 5.13
CA PRO A 102 -41.66 -16.44 3.94
C PRO A 102 -40.73 -15.92 2.84
N GLY A 103 -39.84 -16.79 2.37
CA GLY A 103 -38.86 -16.40 1.36
C GLY A 103 -39.59 -15.86 0.13
N ILE A 104 -38.97 -14.85 -0.49
CA ILE A 104 -39.29 -14.18 -1.77
C ILE A 104 -39.84 -15.13 -2.88
N LYS A 105 -39.61 -16.44 -2.75
CA LYS A 105 -40.13 -17.50 -3.62
C LYS A 105 -41.66 -17.62 -3.67
N GLU A 106 -42.42 -17.17 -2.67
CA GLU A 106 -43.90 -17.28 -2.70
C GLU A 106 -44.59 -16.12 -3.43
N VAL A 107 -44.03 -14.89 -3.35
CA VAL A 107 -44.55 -13.73 -4.09
C VAL A 107 -44.48 -13.95 -5.61
N GLY A 108 -43.42 -14.61 -6.08
CA GLY A 108 -43.27 -14.97 -7.50
C GLY A 108 -44.30 -15.99 -8.03
N ARG A 109 -44.99 -16.75 -7.15
CA ARG A 109 -46.03 -17.69 -7.60
C ARG A 109 -47.39 -17.04 -7.81
N GLU A 110 -47.71 -15.98 -7.08
CA GLU A 110 -49.01 -15.32 -7.17
C GLU A 110 -49.10 -14.40 -8.39
N VAL A 111 -48.00 -13.70 -8.75
CA VAL A 111 -47.90 -12.90 -10.00
C VAL A 111 -48.07 -13.79 -11.23
N ARG A 112 -47.50 -15.00 -11.21
CA ARG A 112 -47.62 -16.00 -12.29
C ARG A 112 -49.05 -16.50 -12.50
N ARG A 113 -49.94 -16.35 -11.51
CA ARG A 113 -51.35 -16.75 -11.60
C ARG A 113 -52.23 -15.72 -12.28
N GLN A 114 -51.80 -14.45 -12.39
CA GLN A 114 -52.59 -13.37 -12.98
C GLN A 114 -52.36 -13.13 -14.49
N GLY A 115 -51.58 -13.98 -15.18
CA GLY A 115 -51.61 -14.08 -16.65
C GLY A 115 -51.20 -12.81 -17.40
N GLY A 116 -50.26 -12.03 -16.88
CA GLY A 116 -49.76 -10.79 -17.48
C GLY A 116 -48.36 -10.93 -18.09
N GLY A 117 -48.17 -11.80 -19.08
CA GLY A 117 -46.85 -12.13 -19.63
C GLY A 117 -46.03 -10.95 -20.17
N ARG A 118 -46.68 -9.84 -20.56
CA ARG A 118 -45.98 -8.65 -21.09
C ARG A 118 -45.49 -7.67 -20.02
N LEU A 119 -46.12 -7.67 -18.85
CA LEU A 119 -45.73 -6.82 -17.72
C LEU A 119 -44.66 -7.51 -16.86
N GLU A 120 -44.73 -8.85 -16.77
CA GLU A 120 -43.75 -9.65 -16.03
C GLU A 120 -42.37 -9.63 -16.68
N ASP A 121 -42.30 -9.64 -18.02
CA ASP A 121 -41.03 -9.54 -18.76
C ASP A 121 -40.42 -8.12 -18.64
N ALA A 122 -41.25 -7.07 -18.73
CA ALA A 122 -40.81 -5.68 -18.55
C ALA A 122 -40.35 -5.40 -17.11
N LEU A 123 -41.04 -5.95 -16.10
CA LEU A 123 -40.63 -5.83 -14.70
C LEU A 123 -39.35 -6.63 -14.40
N LYS A 124 -39.19 -7.85 -14.94
CA LYS A 124 -37.95 -8.61 -14.77
C LYS A 124 -36.75 -7.92 -15.41
N GLU A 125 -36.91 -7.36 -16.60
CA GLU A 125 -35.83 -6.64 -17.27
C GLU A 125 -35.44 -5.37 -16.52
N GLN A 126 -36.43 -4.63 -15.99
CA GLN A 126 -36.19 -3.45 -15.15
C GLN A 126 -35.64 -3.79 -13.75
N GLU A 127 -36.04 -4.91 -13.16
CA GLU A 127 -35.58 -5.39 -11.85
C GLU A 127 -34.14 -5.92 -11.91
N ILE A 128 -33.76 -6.62 -13.00
CA ILE A 128 -32.39 -7.12 -13.21
C ILE A 128 -31.42 -5.96 -13.48
N ASP A 129 -31.83 -4.94 -14.24
CA ASP A 129 -30.94 -3.82 -14.59
C ASP A 129 -30.76 -2.85 -13.41
N MET A 130 -31.84 -2.55 -12.65
CA MET A 130 -31.72 -1.77 -11.42
C MET A 130 -30.97 -2.53 -10.32
N SER A 131 -31.14 -3.85 -10.21
CA SER A 131 -30.40 -4.67 -9.24
C SER A 131 -28.90 -4.67 -9.53
N ASN A 132 -28.47 -4.78 -10.80
CA ASN A 132 -27.05 -4.81 -11.14
C ASN A 132 -26.39 -3.43 -11.02
N ALA A 133 -27.09 -2.36 -11.38
CA ALA A 133 -26.59 -1.00 -11.20
C ALA A 133 -26.48 -0.62 -9.71
N TYR A 134 -27.50 -0.93 -8.91
CA TYR A 134 -27.50 -0.66 -7.47
C TYR A 134 -26.45 -1.49 -6.71
N VAL A 135 -26.37 -2.80 -6.97
CA VAL A 135 -25.36 -3.66 -6.34
C VAL A 135 -23.95 -3.23 -6.72
N ARG A 136 -23.70 -2.78 -7.97
CA ARG A 136 -22.38 -2.29 -8.37
C ARG A 136 -22.03 -0.97 -7.69
N ASP A 137 -22.97 -0.04 -7.55
CA ASP A 137 -22.73 1.26 -6.92
C ASP A 137 -22.58 1.13 -5.40
N GLU A 138 -23.35 0.24 -4.77
CA GLU A 138 -23.22 -0.13 -3.35
C GLU A 138 -21.87 -0.81 -3.08
N LEU A 139 -21.45 -1.77 -3.92
CA LEU A 139 -20.17 -2.45 -3.76
C LEU A 139 -18.96 -1.52 -3.97
N VAL A 140 -19.05 -0.58 -4.91
CA VAL A 140 -18.01 0.45 -5.11
C VAL A 140 -18.00 1.45 -3.96
N GLY A 141 -19.16 1.82 -3.43
CA GLY A 141 -19.31 2.64 -2.23
C GLY A 141 -18.66 1.98 -1.02
N ASP A 142 -18.95 0.70 -0.79
CA ASP A 142 -18.41 -0.10 0.31
C ASP A 142 -16.89 -0.25 0.23
N TYR A 143 -16.34 -0.42 -0.98
CA TYR A 143 -14.89 -0.50 -1.17
C TYR A 143 -14.18 0.83 -0.86
N ASN A 144 -14.72 1.97 -1.32
CA ASN A 144 -14.14 3.27 -1.00
C ASN A 144 -14.22 3.59 0.50
N LEU A 145 -15.36 3.25 1.12
CA LEU A 145 -15.53 3.37 2.56
C LEU A 145 -14.51 2.49 3.30
N PHE A 146 -14.32 1.25 2.86
CA PHE A 146 -13.30 0.35 3.40
C PHE A 146 -11.91 0.96 3.30
N LEU A 147 -11.51 1.50 2.14
CA LEU A 147 -10.21 2.16 1.96
C LEU A 147 -10.02 3.35 2.91
N GLU A 148 -11.06 4.17 3.10
CA GLU A 148 -11.01 5.30 4.04
C GLU A 148 -10.75 4.81 5.48
N HIS A 149 -11.40 3.73 5.91
CA HIS A 149 -11.15 3.13 7.23
C HIS A 149 -9.72 2.59 7.36
N PHE A 150 -9.16 1.99 6.31
CA PHE A 150 -7.77 1.51 6.31
C PHE A 150 -6.79 2.67 6.42
N TYR A 151 -7.00 3.74 5.66
CA TYR A 151 -6.15 4.93 5.73
C TYR A 151 -6.20 5.58 7.12
N LEU A 152 -7.40 5.64 7.71
CA LEU A 152 -7.62 6.15 9.05
C LEU A 152 -6.94 5.28 10.12
N PHE A 153 -7.03 3.95 9.99
CA PHE A 153 -6.33 3.01 10.84
C PHE A 153 -4.81 3.18 10.74
N TYR A 154 -4.28 3.32 9.52
CA TYR A 154 -2.85 3.55 9.28
C TYR A 154 -2.35 4.83 9.97
N GLN A 155 -3.08 5.95 9.84
CA GLN A 155 -2.74 7.18 10.56
C GLN A 155 -2.73 7.00 12.09
N LEU A 156 -3.68 6.24 12.63
CA LEU A 156 -3.73 5.93 14.06
C LEU A 156 -2.60 5.01 14.51
N GLN A 157 -2.18 4.08 13.63
CA GLN A 157 -1.10 3.14 13.90
C GLN A 157 0.24 3.87 14.14
N GLN A 158 0.51 4.93 13.39
CA GLN A 158 1.73 5.74 13.55
C GLN A 158 1.93 6.26 14.98
N HIS A 159 0.86 6.46 15.76
CA HIS A 159 0.97 6.96 17.13
C HIS A 159 1.50 5.94 18.15
N TRP A 160 1.35 4.64 17.90
CA TRP A 160 1.83 3.59 18.83
C TRP A 160 2.91 2.71 18.23
N GLN A 161 3.06 2.70 16.91
CA GLN A 161 4.08 1.91 16.21
C GLN A 161 5.50 2.27 16.64
N GLY A 162 5.80 3.55 16.92
CA GLY A 162 7.10 3.94 17.46
C GLY A 162 7.43 3.26 18.79
N PHE A 163 6.46 3.17 19.72
CA PHE A 163 6.66 2.47 20.99
C PHE A 163 6.84 0.95 20.80
N ASP A 164 6.09 0.32 19.90
CA ASP A 164 6.29 -1.10 19.59
C ASP A 164 7.67 -1.36 18.95
N ALA A 165 8.11 -0.47 18.07
CA ALA A 165 9.42 -0.57 17.44
C ALA A 165 10.56 -0.45 18.47
N TYR A 166 10.54 0.57 19.33
CA TYR A 166 11.55 0.73 20.38
C TYR A 166 11.51 -0.39 21.43
N THR A 167 10.34 -0.99 21.69
CA THR A 167 10.20 -2.20 22.50
C THR A 167 11.11 -3.32 21.97
N ARG A 168 11.09 -3.53 20.65
CA ARG A 168 11.87 -4.58 19.98
C ARG A 168 13.36 -4.23 20.00
N VAL A 169 13.73 -2.99 19.67
CA VAL A 169 15.13 -2.52 19.75
C VAL A 169 15.71 -2.76 21.14
N CYS A 170 15.01 -2.35 22.20
CA CYS A 170 15.44 -2.59 23.58
C CYS A 170 15.51 -4.08 23.94
N MET A 171 14.62 -4.92 23.40
CA MET A 171 14.67 -6.36 23.61
C MET A 171 15.91 -6.99 22.97
N VAL A 172 16.25 -6.60 21.74
CA VAL A 172 17.45 -7.07 21.03
C VAL A 172 18.71 -6.65 21.78
N ILE A 173 18.82 -5.36 22.14
CA ILE A 173 19.98 -4.85 22.90
C ILE A 173 20.10 -5.56 24.25
N GLY A 174 19.00 -5.68 25.00
CA GLY A 174 18.98 -6.33 26.30
C GLY A 174 19.36 -7.81 26.23
N THR A 175 18.89 -8.53 25.22
CA THR A 175 19.24 -9.95 25.00
C THR A 175 20.71 -10.11 24.62
N ASN A 176 21.25 -9.19 23.81
CA ASN A 176 22.67 -9.22 23.47
C ASN A 176 23.56 -8.96 24.69
N GLN A 177 23.21 -7.98 25.54
CA GLN A 177 23.92 -7.72 26.79
C GLN A 177 23.84 -8.90 27.77
N LEU A 178 22.72 -9.63 27.78
CA LEU A 178 22.59 -10.87 28.55
C LEU A 178 23.55 -11.95 28.05
N LEU A 179 23.72 -12.12 26.74
CA LEU A 179 24.70 -13.07 26.18
C LEU A 179 26.13 -12.71 26.59
N HIS A 180 26.49 -11.42 26.58
CA HIS A 180 27.79 -10.96 27.07
C HIS A 180 27.96 -11.23 28.58
N ALA A 181 26.92 -11.01 29.38
CA ALA A 181 26.95 -11.32 30.82
C ALA A 181 27.18 -12.83 31.06
N ILE A 182 26.50 -13.70 30.32
CA ILE A 182 26.70 -15.15 30.40
C ILE A 182 28.12 -15.53 29.98
N ALA A 183 28.68 -14.88 28.94
CA ALA A 183 30.05 -15.09 28.51
C ALA A 183 31.07 -14.70 29.57
N TYR A 184 30.92 -13.53 30.22
CA TYR A 184 31.79 -13.12 31.33
C TYR A 184 31.65 -14.03 32.56
N MET A 185 30.44 -14.49 32.85
CA MET A 185 30.22 -15.45 33.93
C MET A 185 30.92 -16.78 33.62
N GLY A 186 30.75 -17.33 32.41
CA GLY A 186 31.43 -18.55 32.00
C GLY A 186 32.96 -18.41 32.01
N LEU A 187 33.47 -17.27 31.56
CA LEU A 187 34.89 -16.92 31.66
C LEU A 187 35.38 -17.01 33.12
N ALA A 188 34.65 -16.43 34.07
CA ALA A 188 35.00 -16.51 35.49
C ALA A 188 35.01 -17.96 36.03
N TYR A 189 34.02 -18.78 35.64
CA TYR A 189 33.92 -20.18 36.05
C TYR A 189 35.05 -21.05 35.49
N PHE A 190 35.37 -20.93 34.20
CA PHE A 190 36.43 -21.73 33.59
C PHE A 190 37.84 -21.28 34.01
N MET A 191 38.01 -19.99 34.29
CA MET A 191 39.28 -19.44 34.78
C MET A 191 39.65 -20.01 36.16
N VAL A 192 38.68 -20.10 37.10
CA VAL A 192 38.93 -20.70 38.43
C VAL A 192 39.29 -22.18 38.33
N ASN A 193 38.72 -22.90 37.38
CA ASN A 193 38.99 -24.33 37.16
C ASN A 193 40.25 -24.60 36.32
N SER A 194 41.01 -23.58 35.93
CA SER A 194 42.25 -23.69 35.15
C SER A 194 42.12 -24.37 33.77
N HIS A 195 40.93 -24.40 33.17
CA HIS A 195 40.70 -25.02 31.86
C HIS A 195 40.78 -24.00 30.72
N LEU A 196 42.01 -23.64 30.31
CA LEU A 196 42.28 -22.61 29.29
C LEU A 196 41.49 -22.82 28.00
N TRP A 197 41.48 -24.04 27.45
CA TRP A 197 40.80 -24.34 26.19
C TRP A 197 39.28 -24.23 26.31
N GLY A 198 38.73 -24.64 27.47
CA GLY A 198 37.31 -24.51 27.76
C GLY A 198 36.84 -23.06 27.78
N VAL A 199 37.65 -22.15 28.33
CA VAL A 199 37.40 -20.70 28.31
C VAL A 199 37.20 -20.20 26.88
N TRP A 200 38.18 -20.45 26.01
CA TRP A 200 38.17 -19.92 24.64
C TRP A 200 37.04 -20.51 23.81
N SER A 201 36.81 -21.83 23.89
CA SER A 201 35.70 -22.47 23.19
C SER A 201 34.35 -21.91 23.63
N PHE A 202 34.15 -21.70 24.93
CA PHE A 202 32.89 -21.16 25.45
C PHE A 202 32.65 -19.71 24.98
N ILE A 203 33.68 -18.87 25.02
CA ILE A 203 33.59 -17.47 24.56
C ILE A 203 33.31 -17.41 23.06
N LEU A 204 34.02 -18.18 22.25
CA LEU A 204 33.80 -18.20 20.79
C LEU A 204 32.39 -18.64 20.42
N ILE A 205 31.84 -19.64 21.14
CA ILE A 205 30.47 -20.10 20.92
C ILE A 205 29.46 -19.00 21.27
N LEU A 206 29.58 -18.39 22.45
CA LEU A 206 28.63 -17.34 22.86
C LEU A 206 28.77 -16.05 22.04
N ASP A 207 29.99 -15.69 21.63
CA ASP A 207 30.24 -14.56 20.74
C ASP A 207 29.61 -14.80 19.37
N ALA A 208 29.75 -16.02 18.81
CA ALA A 208 29.06 -16.38 17.57
C ALA A 208 27.52 -16.29 17.71
N PHE A 209 26.95 -16.74 18.84
CA PHE A 209 25.52 -16.57 19.09
C PHE A 209 25.10 -15.10 19.22
N ALA A 210 25.89 -14.27 19.91
CA ALA A 210 25.66 -12.83 20.02
C ALA A 210 25.68 -12.17 18.63
N MET A 211 26.67 -12.51 17.80
CA MET A 211 26.81 -12.01 16.44
C MET A 211 25.65 -12.43 15.54
N VAL A 212 25.26 -13.70 15.55
CA VAL A 212 24.11 -14.21 14.78
C VAL A 212 22.82 -13.53 15.25
N HIS A 213 22.64 -13.38 16.56
CA HIS A 213 21.48 -12.71 17.13
C HIS A 213 21.37 -11.27 16.65
N VAL A 214 22.46 -10.49 16.67
CA VAL A 214 22.42 -9.10 16.19
C VAL A 214 22.21 -9.05 14.67
N HIS A 215 22.89 -9.91 13.90
CA HIS A 215 22.75 -9.95 12.45
C HIS A 215 21.31 -10.25 12.02
N MET A 216 20.63 -11.18 12.69
CA MET A 216 19.24 -11.52 12.36
C MET A 216 18.27 -10.34 12.60
N ASN A 217 18.65 -9.37 13.43
CA ASN A 217 17.78 -8.28 13.86
C ASN A 217 18.08 -6.92 13.22
N ILE A 218 19.25 -6.73 12.60
CA ILE A 218 19.69 -5.45 12.05
C ILE A 218 20.15 -5.62 10.61
N TYR A 219 19.59 -4.80 9.71
CA TYR A 219 20.11 -4.62 8.37
C TYR A 219 21.27 -3.62 8.40
N THR A 220 22.45 -4.08 7.98
CA THR A 220 23.69 -3.29 7.98
C THR A 220 24.41 -3.42 6.66
N ASN A 221 25.04 -2.33 6.22
CA ASN A 221 26.01 -2.37 5.12
C ASN A 221 27.27 -3.16 5.51
N THR A 222 28.07 -3.61 4.55
CA THR A 222 29.29 -4.40 4.81
C THR A 222 30.26 -3.69 5.77
N LEU A 223 30.41 -2.36 5.64
CA LEU A 223 31.28 -1.58 6.54
C LEU A 223 30.71 -1.50 7.96
N GLU A 224 29.41 -1.25 8.08
CA GLU A 224 28.72 -1.21 9.38
C GLU A 224 28.77 -2.58 10.06
N TRP A 225 28.64 -3.66 9.27
CA TRP A 225 28.79 -5.03 9.75
C TRP A 225 30.20 -5.31 10.27
N CYS A 226 31.25 -4.88 9.58
CA CYS A 226 32.63 -4.98 10.07
C CYS A 226 32.82 -4.21 11.39
N VAL A 227 32.29 -3.00 11.50
CA VAL A 227 32.31 -2.21 12.74
C VAL A 227 31.55 -2.92 13.86
N MET A 228 30.40 -3.50 13.54
CA MET A 228 29.57 -4.27 14.46
C MET A 228 30.30 -5.50 14.99
N MET A 229 30.89 -6.31 14.10
CA MET A 229 31.73 -7.47 14.48
C MET A 229 32.87 -7.04 15.40
N PHE A 230 33.57 -5.97 15.05
CA PHE A 230 34.69 -5.48 15.83
C PHE A 230 34.24 -5.01 17.23
N LEU A 231 33.21 -4.17 17.32
CA LEU A 231 32.73 -3.62 18.59
C LEU A 231 32.06 -4.67 19.49
N CYS A 232 31.42 -5.69 18.91
CA CYS A 232 30.76 -6.76 19.66
C CYS A 232 31.77 -7.78 20.20
N SER A 233 32.66 -8.30 19.35
CA SER A 233 33.58 -9.40 19.70
C SER A 233 34.82 -8.94 20.46
N LEU A 234 35.36 -7.74 20.17
CA LEU A 234 36.62 -7.29 20.77
C LEU A 234 36.58 -7.19 22.31
N PRO A 235 35.52 -6.66 22.97
CA PRO A 235 35.42 -6.67 24.43
C PRO A 235 35.56 -8.05 25.07
N LEU A 236 34.95 -9.08 24.46
CA LEU A 236 34.98 -10.46 24.95
C LEU A 236 36.36 -11.08 24.75
N ILE A 237 36.96 -10.90 23.58
CA ILE A 237 38.30 -11.40 23.27
C ILE A 237 39.34 -10.73 24.20
N MET A 238 39.26 -9.42 24.41
CA MET A 238 40.16 -8.69 25.32
C MET A 238 40.00 -9.16 26.76
N ALA A 239 38.77 -9.44 27.22
CA ALA A 239 38.55 -10.00 28.55
C ALA A 239 39.13 -11.42 28.67
N ALA A 240 39.00 -12.25 27.62
CA ALA A 240 39.62 -13.57 27.57
C ALA A 240 41.14 -13.47 27.67
N ILE A 241 41.77 -12.57 26.90
CA ILE A 241 43.22 -12.30 26.97
C ILE A 241 43.63 -11.80 28.37
N GLY A 242 42.87 -10.87 28.95
CA GLY A 242 43.15 -10.38 30.30
C GLY A 242 43.11 -11.49 31.35
N ALA A 243 42.12 -12.38 31.23
CA ALA A 243 41.99 -13.54 32.11
C ALA A 243 43.12 -14.55 31.88
N THR A 244 43.51 -14.85 30.64
CA THR A 244 44.62 -15.79 30.38
C THR A 244 45.95 -15.21 30.85
N VAL A 245 46.23 -13.93 30.60
CA VAL A 245 47.42 -13.25 31.12
C VAL A 245 47.44 -13.33 32.65
N GLN A 246 46.32 -13.04 33.32
CA GLN A 246 46.25 -13.13 34.78
C GLN A 246 46.40 -14.56 35.33
N MET A 247 46.00 -15.58 34.56
CA MET A 247 46.24 -16.98 34.92
C MET A 247 47.73 -17.36 34.87
N PHE A 248 48.50 -16.80 33.93
CA PHE A 248 49.92 -17.09 33.77
C PHE A 248 50.83 -16.15 34.57
N ASP A 249 50.45 -14.89 34.68
CA ASP A 249 51.17 -13.83 35.36
C ASP A 249 50.30 -13.28 36.49
N GLN A 250 50.79 -13.34 37.73
CA GLN A 250 50.07 -12.81 38.90
C GLN A 250 49.98 -11.27 38.89
N SER A 251 50.55 -10.60 37.89
CA SER A 251 50.46 -9.15 37.69
C SER A 251 49.02 -8.70 37.40
N THR A 252 48.45 -7.89 38.32
CA THR A 252 47.09 -7.36 38.18
C THR A 252 47.01 -6.13 37.27
N HIS A 253 48.13 -5.44 37.03
CA HIS A 253 48.13 -4.14 36.35
C HIS A 253 47.68 -4.21 34.89
N VAL A 254 48.10 -5.23 34.14
CA VAL A 254 47.72 -5.37 32.72
C VAL A 254 46.22 -5.57 32.59
N ALA A 255 45.62 -6.39 33.47
CA ALA A 255 44.19 -6.66 33.48
C ALA A 255 43.37 -5.40 33.85
N GLU A 256 43.86 -4.57 34.77
CA GLU A 256 43.22 -3.30 35.13
C GLU A 256 43.20 -2.29 33.97
N TRP A 257 44.29 -2.18 33.21
CA TRP A 257 44.31 -1.34 32.00
C TRP A 257 43.36 -1.87 30.93
N LEU A 258 43.38 -3.18 30.68
CA LEU A 258 42.46 -3.82 29.73
C LEU A 258 41.00 -3.59 30.12
N PHE A 259 40.66 -3.63 31.41
CA PHE A 259 39.31 -3.36 31.90
C PHE A 259 38.78 -1.98 31.46
N VAL A 260 39.61 -0.93 31.53
CA VAL A 260 39.22 0.42 31.09
C VAL A 260 38.91 0.45 29.59
N PHE A 261 39.75 -0.20 28.78
CA PHE A 261 39.51 -0.31 27.33
C PHE A 261 38.27 -1.12 27.00
N ILE A 262 38.02 -2.23 27.72
CA ILE A 262 36.82 -3.04 27.55
C ILE A 262 35.56 -2.23 27.86
N CYS A 263 35.55 -1.46 28.96
CA CYS A 263 34.42 -0.60 29.31
C CYS A 263 34.15 0.46 28.23
N LEU A 264 35.19 1.07 27.67
CA LEU A 264 35.06 2.05 26.59
C LEU A 264 34.48 1.39 25.33
N LEU A 265 34.98 0.22 24.94
CA LEU A 265 34.46 -0.51 23.78
C LEU A 265 33.01 -0.94 23.98
N MET A 266 32.63 -1.39 25.18
CA MET A 266 31.23 -1.70 25.51
C MET A 266 30.33 -0.47 25.43
N PHE A 267 30.81 0.70 25.88
CA PHE A 267 30.06 1.95 25.73
C PHE A 267 29.91 2.34 24.27
N CYS A 268 30.98 2.25 23.47
CA CYS A 268 30.94 2.46 22.02
C CYS A 268 29.99 1.47 21.33
N TRP A 269 29.94 0.21 21.78
CA TRP A 269 29.03 -0.79 21.26
C TRP A 269 27.57 -0.45 21.51
N ILE A 270 27.22 -0.09 22.76
CA ILE A 270 25.86 0.35 23.10
C ILE A 270 25.51 1.64 22.35
N GLY A 271 26.45 2.58 22.25
CA GLY A 271 26.30 3.82 21.50
C GLY A 271 26.07 3.58 20.01
N PHE A 272 26.76 2.61 19.42
CA PHE A 272 26.57 2.20 18.02
C PHE A 272 25.17 1.62 17.79
N LEU A 273 24.73 0.67 18.63
CA LEU A 273 23.37 0.12 18.55
C LEU A 273 22.29 1.20 18.76
N GLY A 274 22.54 2.13 19.68
CA GLY A 274 21.68 3.29 19.91
C GLY A 274 21.61 4.22 18.70
N PHE A 275 22.76 4.54 18.10
CA PHE A 275 22.84 5.34 16.87
C PHE A 275 22.08 4.70 15.71
N MET A 276 22.20 3.37 15.55
CA MET A 276 21.45 2.62 14.54
C MET A 276 19.93 2.62 14.77
N GLY A 277 19.47 2.93 16.00
CA GLY A 277 18.05 3.03 16.35
C GLY A 277 17.52 4.47 16.39
N ILE A 278 18.35 5.48 16.14
CA ILE A 278 17.91 6.88 16.06
C ILE A 278 17.62 7.18 14.58
N GLU A 279 16.35 7.40 14.27
CA GLU A 279 15.93 7.92 12.96
C GLU A 279 15.90 9.46 13.02
N THR A 280 16.42 10.15 12.00
CA THR A 280 16.50 11.62 12.00
C THR A 280 15.14 12.31 11.94
N ASP A 281 14.15 11.62 11.38
CA ASP A 281 12.89 12.23 10.99
C ASP A 281 11.77 11.98 12.02
N GLY A 282 12.13 11.45 13.20
CA GLY A 282 11.16 10.98 14.20
C GLY A 282 10.38 9.74 13.75
N GLY A 283 10.84 9.11 12.66
CA GLY A 283 10.28 7.88 12.12
C GLY A 283 10.57 6.65 12.97
N VAL A 284 10.01 5.54 12.53
CA VAL A 284 10.21 4.21 13.10
C VAL A 284 11.65 3.75 12.77
N PRO A 285 12.39 3.09 13.69
CA PRO A 285 13.75 2.62 13.43
C PRO A 285 13.78 1.52 12.35
N THR A 286 13.90 1.92 11.08
CA THR A 286 13.75 1.06 9.90
C THR A 286 14.91 0.09 9.72
N ARG A 287 16.09 0.42 10.27
CA ARG A 287 17.28 -0.43 10.20
C ARG A 287 17.13 -1.77 10.94
N TYR A 288 16.16 -1.88 11.84
CA TYR A 288 15.90 -3.12 12.58
C TYR A 288 14.88 -3.99 11.83
N THR A 289 15.28 -5.18 11.38
CA THR A 289 14.41 -6.15 10.68
C THR A 289 13.20 -6.57 11.51
N ALA A 290 13.38 -6.65 12.83
CA ALA A 290 12.28 -6.93 13.75
C ALA A 290 11.20 -5.86 13.72
N VAL A 291 11.53 -4.64 13.25
CA VAL A 291 10.61 -3.51 13.17
C VAL A 291 9.94 -3.44 11.79
N THR A 292 10.68 -3.73 10.71
CA THR A 292 10.11 -3.73 9.35
C THR A 292 9.04 -4.82 9.17
N SER A 293 9.21 -5.97 9.83
CA SER A 293 8.21 -7.06 9.83
C SER A 293 6.87 -6.73 10.52
N ILE A 294 6.73 -5.54 11.11
CA ILE A 294 5.47 -5.06 11.71
C ILE A 294 4.46 -4.63 10.66
N ASP A 295 4.92 -4.21 9.48
CA ASP A 295 4.02 -3.76 8.43
C ASP A 295 3.30 -4.96 7.78
N ILE A 296 2.25 -5.43 8.46
CA ILE A 296 1.39 -6.55 8.04
C ILE A 296 0.75 -6.27 6.68
N LEU A 297 0.63 -5.01 6.28
CA LEU A 297 -0.05 -4.62 5.05
C LEU A 297 0.91 -4.46 3.87
N GLY A 298 2.23 -4.39 4.12
CA GLY A 298 3.25 -4.17 3.08
C GLY A 298 2.92 -2.95 2.21
N LEU A 299 2.24 -1.96 2.81
CA LEU A 299 1.78 -0.77 2.10
C LEU A 299 2.88 0.28 2.05
N ASP A 300 3.75 0.34 3.07
CA ASP A 300 4.81 1.35 3.13
C ASP A 300 5.81 1.18 1.99
N GLU A 301 6.24 -0.05 1.69
CA GLU A 301 7.27 -0.28 0.66
C GLU A 301 6.83 0.23 -0.71
N LYS A 302 5.57 0.00 -1.10
CA LYS A 302 5.04 0.46 -2.39
C LYS A 302 4.73 1.95 -2.43
N VAL A 303 4.35 2.54 -1.29
CA VAL A 303 4.13 3.98 -1.19
C VAL A 303 5.47 4.70 -1.24
N GLN A 304 6.47 4.19 -0.52
CA GLN A 304 7.82 4.72 -0.52
C GLN A 304 8.50 4.56 -1.88
N GLU A 305 8.42 3.39 -2.52
CA GLU A 305 8.91 3.21 -3.90
C GLU A 305 8.21 4.16 -4.88
N ARG A 306 6.89 4.38 -4.73
CA ARG A 306 6.18 5.37 -5.56
C ARG A 306 6.61 6.79 -5.28
N GLU A 307 6.82 7.16 -4.01
CA GLU A 307 7.29 8.50 -3.66
C GLU A 307 8.71 8.74 -4.17
N GLU A 308 9.60 7.75 -4.05
CA GLU A 308 10.96 7.80 -4.58
C GLU A 308 10.97 7.83 -6.12
N GLU A 309 10.14 7.02 -6.77
CA GLU A 309 9.94 7.08 -8.22
C GLU A 309 9.35 8.42 -8.66
N ASP A 310 8.37 8.97 -7.94
CA ASP A 310 7.73 10.24 -8.25
C ASP A 310 8.69 11.41 -8.04
N LEU A 311 9.57 11.34 -7.03
CA LEU A 311 10.68 12.28 -6.83
C LEU A 311 11.70 12.19 -7.97
N HIS A 312 12.10 10.97 -8.36
CA HIS A 312 13.02 10.77 -9.48
C HIS A 312 12.43 11.11 -10.84
N LYS A 313 11.12 10.92 -11.03
CA LYS A 313 10.37 11.35 -12.21
C LYS A 313 10.18 12.87 -12.21
N GLN A 314 9.96 13.51 -11.06
CA GLN A 314 9.91 14.98 -10.97
C GLN A 314 11.20 15.65 -11.41
N ASP A 315 12.36 15.03 -11.17
CA ASP A 315 13.65 15.56 -11.58
C ASP A 315 13.98 15.31 -13.06
N LYS A 316 13.32 14.36 -13.73
CA LYS A 316 13.63 13.97 -15.13
C LYS A 316 12.55 14.31 -16.15
N GLU A 317 11.32 14.55 -15.72
CA GLU A 317 10.21 14.83 -16.60
C GLU A 317 9.47 16.07 -16.07
N GLU A 318 9.69 17.23 -16.68
CA GLU A 318 8.76 18.37 -16.62
C GLU A 318 7.44 17.96 -17.32
N THR A 319 6.71 16.99 -16.76
CA THR A 319 5.37 16.66 -17.20
C THR A 319 4.38 17.67 -16.60
N PRO A 320 3.39 18.15 -17.37
CA PRO A 320 2.48 19.19 -16.95
C PRO A 320 1.69 18.79 -15.70
N VAL A 321 1.86 19.63 -14.68
CA VAL A 321 1.33 19.63 -13.30
C VAL A 321 -0.21 19.62 -13.26
N ALA A 322 -0.83 18.52 -13.65
CA ALA A 322 -2.27 18.32 -13.51
C ALA A 322 -2.64 17.12 -12.61
N LYS A 323 -1.69 16.26 -12.23
CA LYS A 323 -1.99 14.97 -11.59
C LYS A 323 -1.49 14.77 -10.15
N ALA A 324 -0.61 15.62 -9.60
CA ALA A 324 0.09 15.33 -8.33
C ALA A 324 -0.33 16.17 -7.11
N VAL A 325 -1.55 16.72 -7.10
CA VAL A 325 -2.11 17.33 -5.87
C VAL A 325 -3.37 16.55 -5.53
N PRO A 326 -3.53 16.01 -4.30
CA PRO A 326 -4.75 15.31 -3.90
C PRO A 326 -5.92 16.22 -4.23
N ALA A 327 -6.90 15.66 -4.94
CA ALA A 327 -7.98 16.37 -5.62
C ALA A 327 -8.88 17.10 -4.61
N ALA A 328 -8.39 18.23 -4.11
CA ALA A 328 -9.17 19.21 -3.41
C ALA A 328 -10.31 19.66 -4.34
N PRO A 329 -11.47 20.07 -3.78
CA PRO A 329 -12.62 20.58 -4.54
C PRO A 329 -12.26 21.63 -5.61
N VAL A 330 -11.13 22.31 -5.44
CA VAL A 330 -10.49 23.25 -6.39
C VAL A 330 -10.20 22.65 -7.76
N ILE A 331 -9.65 21.44 -7.85
CA ILE A 331 -9.31 20.83 -9.15
C ILE A 331 -10.59 20.37 -9.86
N ARG A 332 -11.56 19.84 -9.09
CA ARG A 332 -12.87 19.46 -9.64
C ARG A 332 -13.60 20.68 -10.21
N GLN A 333 -13.52 21.83 -9.53
CA GLN A 333 -14.06 23.11 -9.99
C GLN A 333 -13.27 23.71 -11.16
N ALA A 334 -11.94 23.67 -11.15
CA ALA A 334 -11.10 24.15 -12.25
C ALA A 334 -11.27 23.29 -13.53
N HIS A 335 -11.47 21.99 -13.39
CA HIS A 335 -11.74 21.08 -14.50
C HIS A 335 -13.16 21.27 -15.05
N THR A 336 -14.17 21.47 -14.20
CA THR A 336 -15.52 21.84 -14.67
C THR A 336 -15.46 23.17 -15.42
N PHE A 337 -14.71 24.16 -14.91
CA PHE A 337 -14.51 25.45 -15.57
C PHE A 337 -13.80 25.35 -16.93
N ARG A 338 -12.72 24.55 -17.04
CA ARG A 338 -12.05 24.28 -18.33
C ARG A 338 -12.97 23.57 -19.32
N LYS A 339 -13.77 22.60 -18.84
CA LYS A 339 -14.77 21.90 -19.65
C LYS A 339 -15.84 22.85 -20.17
N THR A 340 -16.38 23.75 -19.33
CA THR A 340 -17.35 24.77 -19.79
C THR A 340 -16.72 25.75 -20.77
N LYS A 341 -15.45 26.15 -20.58
CA LYS A 341 -14.71 27.01 -21.51
C LYS A 341 -14.53 26.34 -22.87
N GLU A 342 -14.19 25.05 -22.91
CA GLU A 342 -14.08 24.29 -24.15
C GLU A 342 -15.43 24.03 -24.80
N GLU A 343 -16.48 23.73 -24.03
CA GLU A 343 -17.85 23.60 -24.54
C GLU A 343 -18.32 24.93 -25.16
N LEU A 344 -17.98 26.08 -24.57
CA LEU A 344 -18.26 27.38 -25.19
C LEU A 344 -17.47 27.60 -26.49
N LYS A 345 -16.20 27.21 -26.52
CA LYS A 345 -15.36 27.36 -27.71
C LYS A 345 -15.80 26.43 -28.85
N LYS A 346 -16.22 25.20 -28.51
CA LYS A 346 -16.79 24.20 -29.43
C LYS A 346 -18.22 24.53 -29.84
N SER A 347 -18.98 25.19 -28.97
CA SER A 347 -20.33 25.65 -29.31
C SER A 347 -20.34 26.72 -30.39
N GLY A 348 -19.16 27.15 -30.88
CA GLY A 348 -18.94 27.97 -32.07
C GLY A 348 -20.18 28.04 -32.93
N ILE A 349 -21.05 29.00 -32.58
CA ILE A 349 -22.32 29.16 -33.25
C ILE A 349 -21.92 29.81 -34.55
N ASP A 350 -21.67 28.98 -35.55
CA ASP A 350 -21.50 29.40 -36.92
C ASP A 350 -22.82 30.06 -37.32
N THR A 351 -22.84 31.39 -37.27
CA THR A 351 -24.01 32.23 -37.56
C THR A 351 -24.40 32.20 -39.04
N SER A 352 -23.77 31.35 -39.85
CA SER A 352 -24.00 31.17 -41.29
C SER A 352 -25.29 30.41 -41.63
N HIS A 353 -25.93 29.72 -40.67
CA HIS A 353 -27.10 28.86 -40.95
C HIS A 353 -28.49 29.39 -40.51
N PHE A 354 -28.61 30.62 -40.00
CA PHE A 354 -29.90 31.17 -39.57
C PHE A 354 -30.57 32.04 -40.65
N SER A 355 -31.28 31.43 -41.60
CA SER A 355 -32.01 32.15 -42.67
C SER A 355 -33.51 32.38 -42.39
N THR A 356 -34.02 32.08 -41.20
CA THR A 356 -35.42 32.39 -40.85
C THR A 356 -35.51 33.24 -39.58
N ALA A 357 -36.05 34.46 -39.73
CA ALA A 357 -36.11 35.49 -38.69
C ALA A 357 -36.91 35.12 -37.42
N LYS A 358 -37.62 33.98 -37.42
CA LYS A 358 -38.43 33.51 -36.29
C LYS A 358 -37.67 32.58 -35.32
N SER A 359 -36.70 31.80 -35.80
CA SER A 359 -35.84 30.95 -34.95
C SER A 359 -34.68 31.74 -34.31
N ALA A 360 -34.24 32.82 -34.95
CA ALA A 360 -33.19 33.70 -34.41
C ALA A 360 -33.59 34.37 -33.08
N SER A 361 -34.89 34.63 -32.87
CA SER A 361 -35.41 35.26 -31.65
C SER A 361 -35.42 34.30 -30.45
N GLU A 362 -35.76 33.03 -30.64
CA GLU A 362 -35.76 32.03 -29.56
C GLU A 362 -34.33 31.63 -29.19
N HIS A 363 -33.45 31.45 -30.17
CA HIS A 363 -32.03 31.17 -29.91
C HIS A 363 -31.28 32.36 -29.28
N ALA A 364 -31.71 33.60 -29.53
CA ALA A 364 -31.14 34.77 -28.85
C ALA A 364 -31.50 34.77 -27.36
N SER A 365 -32.73 34.37 -26.99
CA SER A 365 -33.14 34.23 -25.59
C SER A 365 -32.35 33.14 -24.88
N ASP A 366 -32.19 31.97 -25.51
CA ASP A 366 -31.41 30.86 -24.95
C ASP A 366 -29.92 31.20 -24.81
N ALA A 367 -29.37 31.98 -25.74
CA ALA A 367 -27.99 32.45 -25.67
C ALA A 367 -27.78 33.47 -24.53
N VAL A 368 -28.76 34.33 -24.25
CA VAL A 368 -28.73 35.27 -23.11
C VAL A 368 -28.80 34.51 -21.80
N ASP A 369 -29.72 33.54 -21.67
CA ASP A 369 -29.85 32.68 -20.48
C ASP A 369 -28.58 31.84 -20.23
N ALA A 370 -27.98 31.30 -21.29
CA ALA A 370 -26.71 30.57 -21.20
C ALA A 370 -25.55 31.48 -20.74
N CYS A 371 -25.53 32.74 -21.19
CA CYS A 371 -24.55 33.72 -20.73
C CYS A 371 -24.74 34.05 -19.25
N GLU A 372 -25.97 34.25 -18.80
CA GLU A 372 -26.28 34.56 -17.40
C GLU A 372 -25.94 33.39 -16.46
N ARG A 373 -26.23 32.15 -16.88
CA ARG A 373 -25.83 30.93 -16.14
C ARG A 373 -24.31 30.80 -16.05
N LEU A 374 -23.59 31.08 -17.14
CA LEU A 374 -22.13 31.06 -17.15
C LEU A 374 -21.56 32.13 -16.22
N GLU A 375 -22.09 33.35 -16.29
CA GLU A 375 -21.66 34.46 -15.44
C GLU A 375 -21.87 34.15 -13.95
N LYS A 376 -23.01 33.53 -13.60
CA LYS A 376 -23.30 33.07 -12.24
C LYS A 376 -22.35 31.96 -11.79
N ALA A 377 -22.06 30.97 -12.65
CA ALA A 377 -21.10 29.91 -12.35
C ALA A 377 -19.68 30.46 -12.13
N CYS A 378 -19.28 31.46 -12.94
CA CYS A 378 -17.98 32.12 -12.80
C CYS A 378 -17.87 32.89 -11.49
N ARG A 379 -18.90 33.66 -11.10
CA ARG A 379 -18.94 34.36 -9.81
C ARG A 379 -18.88 33.39 -8.63
N ASN A 380 -19.64 32.31 -8.65
CA ASN A 380 -19.62 31.30 -7.59
C ASN A 380 -18.24 30.62 -7.45
N THR A 381 -17.57 30.39 -8.59
CA THR A 381 -16.22 29.81 -8.61
C THR A 381 -15.19 30.81 -8.08
N GLU A 382 -15.34 32.09 -8.44
CA GLU A 382 -14.51 33.19 -7.92
C GLU A 382 -14.67 33.36 -6.41
N ASP A 383 -15.90 33.34 -5.89
CA ASP A 383 -16.18 33.44 -4.46
C ASP A 383 -15.62 32.24 -3.68
N SER A 384 -15.72 31.03 -4.25
CA SER A 384 -15.15 29.81 -3.65
C SER A 384 -13.62 29.87 -3.61
N LEU A 385 -12.99 30.36 -4.67
CA LEU A 385 -11.55 30.53 -4.74
C LEU A 385 -11.05 31.65 -3.83
N GLN A 386 -11.80 32.75 -3.68
CA GLN A 386 -11.46 33.81 -2.73
C GLN A 386 -11.53 33.31 -1.29
N LYS A 387 -12.57 32.54 -0.93
CA LYS A 387 -12.66 31.93 0.41
C LYS A 387 -11.48 31.03 0.71
N LEU A 388 -11.09 30.18 -0.24
CA LEU A 388 -9.92 29.30 -0.10
C LEU A 388 -8.61 30.07 -0.03
N LEU A 389 -8.44 31.15 -0.82
CA LEU A 389 -7.28 32.02 -0.73
C LEU A 389 -7.17 32.70 0.63
N VAL A 390 -8.30 33.13 1.22
CA VAL A 390 -8.34 33.74 2.56
C VAL A 390 -8.06 32.71 3.65
N GLU A 391 -8.72 31.55 3.60
CA GLU A 391 -8.49 30.44 4.54
C GLU A 391 -7.03 29.96 4.50
N TRP A 392 -6.43 29.99 3.31
CA TRP A 392 -5.04 29.64 3.11
C TRP A 392 -4.06 30.73 3.57
N GLU A 393 -4.35 32.01 3.33
CA GLU A 393 -3.58 33.13 3.89
C GLU A 393 -3.64 33.10 5.44
N MET A 394 -4.76 32.70 6.05
CA MET A 394 -4.82 32.48 7.51
C MET A 394 -4.01 31.25 7.97
N SER A 395 -3.84 30.24 7.11
CA SER A 395 -2.99 29.06 7.38
C SER A 395 -1.48 29.32 7.22
N THR A 396 -1.06 30.48 6.66
CA THR A 396 0.37 30.81 6.44
C THR A 396 1.17 31.13 7.71
N GLU A 397 0.59 30.99 8.91
CA GLU A 397 1.39 30.87 10.14
C GLU A 397 2.22 29.57 10.20
N CYS A 398 1.96 28.60 9.31
CA CYS A 398 2.86 27.47 9.06
C CYS A 398 3.90 27.84 7.99
N SER A 399 5.20 27.68 8.31
CA SER A 399 6.33 28.09 7.48
C SER A 399 6.42 27.30 6.16
N PHE A 400 6.04 27.93 5.05
CA PHE A 400 6.28 27.38 3.71
C PHE A 400 7.75 27.47 3.32
N THR A 401 8.21 26.49 2.54
CA THR A 401 9.53 26.59 1.89
C THR A 401 9.52 27.67 0.80
N PRO A 402 10.64 28.36 0.52
CA PRO A 402 10.71 29.43 -0.49
C PRO A 402 10.26 29.01 -1.90
N GLY A 403 10.42 27.72 -2.23
CA GLY A 403 9.93 27.13 -3.49
C GLY A 403 8.40 27.09 -3.59
N GLN A 404 7.73 26.73 -2.49
CA GLN A 404 6.27 26.71 -2.41
C GLN A 404 5.69 28.12 -2.53
N GLU A 405 6.33 29.13 -1.93
CA GLU A 405 5.90 30.53 -2.02
C GLU A 405 6.01 31.08 -3.47
N LYS A 406 7.10 30.75 -4.18
CA LYS A 406 7.28 31.14 -5.59
C LYS A 406 6.23 30.49 -6.50
N ARG A 407 5.94 29.20 -6.29
CA ARG A 407 4.92 28.45 -7.05
C ARG A 407 3.51 28.97 -6.80
N LEU A 408 3.23 29.35 -5.56
CA LEU A 408 1.98 29.99 -5.16
C LEU A 408 1.78 31.32 -5.91
N LYS A 409 2.81 32.17 -5.96
CA LYS A 409 2.76 33.42 -6.74
C LYS A 409 2.47 33.16 -8.22
N GLN A 410 3.02 32.09 -8.81
CA GLN A 410 2.76 31.71 -10.21
C GLN A 410 1.31 31.26 -10.44
N LEU A 411 0.74 30.40 -9.58
CA LEU A 411 -0.66 29.99 -9.68
C LEU A 411 -1.62 31.18 -9.54
N ARG A 412 -1.32 32.11 -8.62
CA ARG A 412 -2.08 33.35 -8.44
C ARG A 412 -2.05 34.21 -9.71
N MET A 413 -0.91 34.29 -10.40
CA MET A 413 -0.79 35.03 -11.66
C MET A 413 -1.54 34.36 -12.80
N ALA A 414 -1.42 33.03 -12.95
CA ALA A 414 -2.11 32.27 -13.99
C ALA A 414 -3.63 32.37 -13.85
N PHE A 415 -4.16 32.20 -12.64
CA PHE A 415 -5.58 32.35 -12.37
C PHE A 415 -6.09 33.77 -12.68
N ASN A 416 -5.35 34.81 -12.30
CA ASN A 416 -5.71 36.18 -12.63
C ASN A 416 -5.69 36.46 -14.14
N SER A 417 -4.81 35.81 -14.89
CA SER A 417 -4.78 35.87 -16.35
C SER A 417 -6.02 35.23 -16.96
N ASP A 418 -6.37 34.01 -16.52
CA ASP A 418 -7.57 33.31 -16.99
C ASP A 418 -8.85 34.08 -16.66
N ARG A 419 -8.93 34.72 -15.49
CA ARG A 419 -10.05 35.58 -15.09
C ARG A 419 -10.21 36.78 -16.03
N LYS A 420 -9.10 37.45 -16.38
CA LYS A 420 -9.12 38.61 -17.30
C LYS A 420 -9.57 38.21 -18.70
N GLU A 421 -9.10 37.07 -19.19
CA GLU A 421 -9.48 36.57 -20.51
C GLU A 421 -10.96 36.19 -20.57
N LEU A 422 -11.49 35.56 -19.52
CA LEU A 422 -12.92 35.25 -19.45
C LEU A 422 -13.79 36.52 -19.43
N ALA A 423 -13.41 37.53 -18.64
CA ALA A 423 -14.09 38.82 -18.61
C ALA A 423 -14.08 39.51 -20.00
N ARG A 424 -12.99 39.37 -20.76
CA ARG A 424 -12.89 39.86 -22.15
C ARG A 424 -13.90 39.14 -23.05
N LEU A 425 -13.94 37.81 -23.01
CA LEU A 425 -14.85 37.00 -23.84
C LEU A 425 -16.33 37.28 -23.54
N VAL A 426 -16.69 37.41 -22.26
CA VAL A 426 -18.05 37.80 -21.85
C VAL A 426 -18.40 39.20 -22.35
N GLY A 427 -17.45 40.15 -22.26
CA GLY A 427 -17.63 41.51 -22.78
C GLY A 427 -17.79 41.56 -24.30
N GLU A 428 -17.04 40.77 -25.06
CA GLU A 428 -17.17 40.66 -26.52
C GLU A 428 -18.52 40.06 -26.93
N ARG A 429 -18.97 39.01 -26.24
CA ARG A 429 -20.28 38.40 -26.50
C ARG A 429 -21.42 39.36 -26.22
N LYS A 430 -21.34 40.17 -25.15
CA LYS A 430 -22.33 41.20 -24.82
C LYS A 430 -22.38 42.32 -25.88
N LYS A 431 -21.23 42.67 -26.48
CA LYS A 431 -21.18 43.62 -27.60
C LYS A 431 -21.82 43.06 -28.88
N LEU A 432 -21.63 41.77 -29.18
CA LEU A 432 -22.27 41.12 -30.32
C LEU A 432 -23.80 41.07 -30.18
N VAL A 433 -24.29 40.75 -28.98
CA VAL A 433 -25.74 40.74 -28.69
C VAL A 433 -26.35 42.15 -28.79
N ASN A 434 -25.63 43.19 -28.33
CA ASN A 434 -26.12 44.56 -28.38
C ASN A 434 -25.88 45.26 -29.74
N GLY A 435 -25.01 44.74 -30.60
CA GLY A 435 -24.61 45.35 -31.87
C GLY A 435 -25.37 44.86 -33.11
N GLY A 436 -26.24 43.86 -32.98
CA GLY A 436 -26.93 43.20 -34.09
C GLY A 436 -28.14 43.95 -34.70
N SER A 437 -28.10 45.28 -34.81
CA SER A 437 -29.17 46.05 -35.49
C SER A 437 -28.81 46.52 -36.90
N ASP A 438 -27.57 46.41 -37.38
CA ASP A 438 -27.20 46.94 -38.70
C ASP A 438 -26.59 45.91 -39.66
N VAL A 439 -27.28 45.79 -40.78
CA VAL A 439 -27.11 45.02 -42.02
C VAL A 439 -25.66 44.82 -42.48
N VAL A 440 -25.22 43.56 -42.67
CA VAL A 440 -24.06 43.23 -43.53
C VAL A 440 -24.30 41.93 -44.32
N ARG A 441 -23.90 41.97 -45.60
CA ARG A 441 -24.10 41.02 -46.70
C ARG A 441 -22.93 40.02 -46.78
N ALA A 442 -23.23 38.73 -47.03
CA ALA A 442 -22.25 37.64 -47.10
C ALA A 442 -21.49 37.56 -48.45
N PRO A 443 -20.24 37.03 -48.47
CA PRO A 443 -19.60 36.50 -49.67
C PRO A 443 -19.53 34.96 -49.67
N ASN A 444 -19.69 34.39 -50.87
CA ASN A 444 -19.58 32.96 -51.15
C ASN A 444 -18.11 32.49 -51.18
N GLY A 445 -17.84 31.33 -50.58
CA GLY A 445 -16.59 30.59 -50.73
C GLY A 445 -16.84 29.10 -50.48
N ARG A 446 -16.36 28.26 -51.40
CA ARG A 446 -16.57 26.81 -51.54
C ARG A 446 -15.23 26.13 -51.25
N PHE A 447 -15.15 25.11 -50.40
CA PHE A 447 -14.01 24.17 -50.35
C PHE A 447 -14.38 22.87 -49.60
N ASP A 448 -13.57 21.84 -49.89
CA ASP A 448 -13.88 20.43 -50.06
C ASP A 448 -13.88 19.55 -48.78
N ASP A 449 -14.58 18.41 -48.90
CA ASP A 449 -14.62 17.26 -47.97
C ASP A 449 -13.38 16.36 -48.12
N ASP A 450 -12.82 15.86 -47.01
CA ASP A 450 -11.92 14.69 -47.01
C ASP A 450 -12.13 13.78 -45.78
N ALA A 451 -12.54 12.54 -46.10
CA ALA A 451 -12.27 11.21 -45.54
C ALA A 451 -12.15 10.95 -44.01
N GLU A 452 -13.10 10.15 -43.51
CA GLU A 452 -13.02 9.34 -42.29
C GLU A 452 -12.14 8.09 -42.48
N GLY A 453 -11.38 7.71 -41.44
CA GLY A 453 -10.64 6.44 -41.35
C GLY A 453 -11.04 5.65 -40.11
N GLU A 454 -11.43 4.39 -40.30
CA GLU A 454 -11.81 3.42 -39.26
C GLU A 454 -10.61 2.96 -38.41
N GLU A 455 -10.73 3.01 -37.08
CA GLU A 455 -9.81 2.35 -36.14
C GLU A 455 -10.21 0.88 -35.92
N SER A 456 -9.22 -0.02 -35.92
CA SER A 456 -9.37 -1.45 -35.65
C SER A 456 -9.12 -1.78 -34.17
N PRO A 457 -9.70 -2.86 -33.62
CA PRO A 457 -9.69 -3.12 -32.18
C PRO A 457 -8.33 -3.65 -31.69
N GLY A 458 -7.77 -2.98 -30.67
CA GLY A 458 -6.51 -3.34 -30.02
C GLY A 458 -6.53 -4.71 -29.34
N ARG A 459 -5.40 -5.44 -29.44
CA ARG A 459 -5.18 -6.75 -28.80
C ARG A 459 -4.75 -6.56 -27.34
N ARG A 460 -5.19 -7.47 -26.46
CA ARG A 460 -4.74 -7.56 -25.06
C ARG A 460 -3.89 -8.81 -24.89
N ILE A 461 -2.77 -8.67 -24.17
CA ILE A 461 -1.90 -9.78 -23.77
C ILE A 461 -2.03 -9.93 -22.25
N ILE A 462 -2.13 -11.17 -21.78
CA ILE A 462 -2.18 -11.50 -20.36
C ILE A 462 -0.89 -12.27 -20.06
N VAL A 463 -0.13 -11.82 -19.07
CA VAL A 463 1.12 -12.45 -18.64
C VAL A 463 0.89 -13.06 -17.25
N PHE A 464 1.36 -14.29 -17.08
CA PHE A 464 1.33 -15.00 -15.80
C PHE A 464 2.75 -15.09 -15.26
N VAL A 465 2.93 -14.77 -13.97
CA VAL A 465 4.18 -15.02 -13.25
C VAL A 465 3.89 -16.10 -12.21
N ILE A 466 4.71 -17.15 -12.21
CA ILE A 466 4.57 -18.30 -11.30
C ILE A 466 5.87 -18.40 -10.51
N ASP A 467 5.80 -18.17 -9.21
CA ASP A 467 6.92 -18.39 -8.28
C ASP A 467 6.74 -19.73 -7.55
N ILE A 468 7.83 -20.48 -7.43
CA ILE A 468 7.90 -21.75 -6.69
C ILE A 468 8.91 -21.55 -5.55
N VAL A 469 8.45 -21.67 -4.30
CA VAL A 469 9.27 -21.48 -3.11
C VAL A 469 9.34 -22.77 -2.28
N ASP A 470 10.57 -23.24 -2.04
CA ASP A 470 11.05 -24.27 -1.11
C ASP A 470 10.07 -25.33 -0.60
N GLY A 471 10.08 -26.50 -1.26
CA GLY A 471 9.82 -27.81 -0.64
C GLY A 471 8.42 -28.10 -0.10
N LYS A 472 7.49 -27.14 -0.13
CA LYS A 472 6.06 -27.34 0.17
C LYS A 472 5.25 -26.53 -0.83
N CYS A 473 4.59 -27.24 -1.77
CA CYS A 473 3.86 -26.64 -2.88
C CYS A 473 2.76 -25.68 -2.43
N TRP A 474 3.07 -24.39 -2.41
CA TRP A 474 2.12 -23.29 -2.58
C TRP A 474 2.46 -22.64 -3.92
N ILE A 475 1.46 -22.52 -4.79
CA ILE A 475 1.59 -21.82 -6.07
C ILE A 475 0.86 -20.48 -5.90
N ASP A 476 1.60 -19.39 -5.85
CA ASP A 476 1.03 -18.04 -5.94
C ASP A 476 0.95 -17.65 -7.43
N VAL A 477 -0.26 -17.48 -7.95
CA VAL A 477 -0.49 -17.07 -9.34
C VAL A 477 -0.85 -15.59 -9.35
N ARG A 478 0.05 -14.76 -9.85
CA ARG A 478 -0.23 -13.32 -10.01
C ARG A 478 -0.59 -13.01 -11.46
N VAL A 479 -1.78 -12.43 -11.64
CA VAL A 479 -2.27 -11.94 -12.93
C VAL A 479 -1.89 -10.48 -13.06
N VAL A 480 -1.02 -10.15 -14.03
CA VAL A 480 -0.65 -8.77 -14.34
C VAL A 480 -1.24 -8.40 -15.71
N LEU A 481 -2.13 -7.41 -15.71
CA LEU A 481 -2.75 -6.86 -16.91
C LEU A 481 -1.88 -5.71 -17.42
N ILE A 482 -1.22 -5.89 -18.56
CA ILE A 482 -0.46 -4.84 -19.24
C ILE A 482 -1.27 -4.37 -20.45
N VAL A 483 -1.53 -3.07 -20.53
CA VAL A 483 -2.15 -2.41 -21.69
C VAL A 483 -1.09 -1.49 -22.29
N GLU A 484 -0.55 -1.85 -23.45
CA GLU A 484 0.31 -0.96 -24.23
C GLU A 484 -0.26 -0.69 -25.61
N ASN A 485 -0.32 0.60 -25.94
CA ASN A 485 -0.55 1.13 -27.28
C ASN A 485 0.77 1.76 -27.72
N LEU A 486 1.53 1.11 -28.60
CA LEU A 486 2.67 1.74 -29.27
C LEU A 486 2.77 1.27 -30.72
N CYS A 487 2.81 2.27 -31.61
CA CYS A 487 2.91 2.14 -33.04
C CYS A 487 4.39 2.32 -33.46
N SER A 488 4.91 1.34 -34.19
CA SER A 488 6.05 1.40 -35.12
C SER A 488 7.51 1.54 -34.61
N ALA A 489 8.34 0.72 -35.28
CA ALA A 489 9.75 0.87 -35.63
C ALA A 489 10.85 0.59 -34.58
N SER A 490 11.39 -0.63 -34.70
CA SER A 490 12.81 -1.01 -34.62
C SER A 490 13.70 -0.34 -33.58
N CYS A 491 13.89 -1.00 -32.43
CA CYS A 491 15.15 -0.99 -31.70
C CYS A 491 15.24 -2.25 -30.83
N ALA A 492 16.24 -3.09 -31.09
CA ALA A 492 16.60 -4.21 -30.23
C ALA A 492 17.35 -3.67 -29.01
N TYR A 493 16.75 -3.79 -27.82
CA TYR A 493 17.47 -3.63 -26.56
C TYR A 493 17.54 -4.99 -25.86
N GLN A 494 18.76 -5.44 -25.62
CA GLN A 494 19.07 -6.61 -24.83
C GLN A 494 19.01 -6.21 -23.35
N LEU A 495 17.88 -6.50 -22.69
CA LEU A 495 17.74 -6.34 -21.24
C LEU A 495 18.32 -7.59 -20.57
N SER A 496 19.47 -7.45 -19.91
CA SER A 496 20.02 -8.49 -19.03
C SER A 496 19.35 -8.37 -17.66
N VAL A 497 18.36 -9.22 -17.39
CA VAL A 497 17.73 -9.34 -16.07
C VAL A 497 18.23 -10.64 -15.46
N HIS A 498 18.93 -10.53 -14.32
CA HIS A 498 19.34 -11.69 -13.53
C HIS A 498 18.11 -12.25 -12.79
N HIS A 499 17.87 -13.55 -13.01
CA HIS A 499 17.03 -14.47 -12.22
C HIS A 499 15.56 -14.09 -11.95
N HIS A 500 14.67 -14.31 -12.93
CA HIS A 500 13.31 -14.84 -12.74
C HIS A 500 12.85 -15.50 -14.07
N HIS A 501 12.14 -16.63 -14.01
CA HIS A 501 11.65 -17.33 -15.21
C HIS A 501 10.34 -16.69 -15.71
N LEU A 502 10.35 -16.15 -16.94
CA LEU A 502 9.17 -15.57 -17.58
C LEU A 502 8.50 -16.61 -18.49
N ILE A 503 7.18 -16.83 -18.33
CA ILE A 503 6.39 -17.68 -19.24
C ILE A 503 5.39 -16.80 -19.98
N THR A 504 5.42 -16.81 -21.31
CA THR A 504 4.49 -16.06 -22.16
C THR A 504 3.50 -17.03 -22.81
N ILE A 505 2.20 -16.89 -22.51
CA ILE A 505 1.14 -17.67 -23.16
C ILE A 505 0.31 -16.73 -24.03
N CYS A 506 0.30 -16.97 -25.35
CA CYS A 506 -0.51 -16.20 -26.28
C CYS A 506 -1.85 -16.90 -26.53
N ARG A 507 -2.94 -16.26 -26.06
CA ARG A 507 -4.36 -16.51 -26.40
C ARG A 507 -5.01 -17.72 -25.70
N VAL A 508 -6.00 -17.46 -24.84
CA VAL A 508 -6.87 -18.50 -24.24
C VAL A 508 -8.33 -18.09 -24.44
N CYS A 509 -9.13 -18.96 -25.06
CA CYS A 509 -10.59 -18.81 -25.15
C CYS A 509 -11.25 -19.42 -23.89
N ALA A 510 -12.33 -18.79 -23.42
CA ALA A 510 -13.02 -19.16 -22.18
C ALA A 510 -13.36 -20.67 -22.11
N GLY A 511 -12.99 -21.31 -20.98
CA GLY A 511 -13.34 -22.70 -20.67
C GLY A 511 -12.24 -23.77 -20.80
N HIS A 512 -10.96 -23.41 -20.96
CA HIS A 512 -9.89 -24.40 -21.19
C HIS A 512 -9.04 -24.70 -19.95
N TRP A 513 -8.77 -25.99 -19.74
CA TRP A 513 -7.74 -26.51 -18.86
C TRP A 513 -6.38 -26.46 -19.58
N VAL A 514 -5.34 -25.96 -18.93
CA VAL A 514 -3.97 -25.95 -19.46
C VAL A 514 -3.20 -27.14 -18.91
N ARG A 515 -2.62 -27.96 -19.79
CA ARG A 515 -1.76 -29.08 -19.41
C ARG A 515 -0.34 -28.57 -19.19
N LEU A 516 0.15 -28.69 -17.96
CA LEU A 516 1.53 -28.42 -17.57
C LEU A 516 2.27 -29.76 -17.42
N GLU A 517 3.49 -29.86 -17.93
CA GLU A 517 4.33 -31.05 -17.72
C GLU A 517 5.48 -30.72 -16.76
N PHE A 518 5.53 -31.39 -15.63
CA PHE A 518 6.64 -31.29 -14.69
C PHE A 518 7.55 -32.50 -14.86
N THR A 519 8.85 -32.29 -14.98
CA THR A 519 9.84 -33.38 -14.96
C THR A 519 10.38 -33.48 -13.54
N ASP A 520 10.18 -34.61 -12.89
CA ASP A 520 10.74 -34.86 -11.56
C ASP A 520 12.24 -35.13 -11.68
N ASP A 521 13.08 -34.27 -11.11
CA ASP A 521 14.54 -34.32 -11.23
C ASP A 521 15.13 -35.65 -10.70
N ASN A 522 14.48 -36.30 -9.72
CA ASN A 522 14.99 -37.55 -9.13
C ASN A 522 14.64 -38.78 -9.96
N THR A 523 13.51 -38.76 -10.66
CA THR A 523 13.01 -39.93 -11.41
C THR A 523 13.07 -39.76 -12.92
N ASN A 524 13.34 -38.54 -13.38
CA ASN A 524 13.29 -38.09 -14.77
C ASN A 524 11.96 -38.43 -15.46
N GLN A 525 10.89 -38.65 -14.68
CA GLN A 525 9.56 -38.94 -15.19
C GLN A 525 8.76 -37.65 -15.34
N LYS A 526 8.18 -37.46 -16.53
CA LYS A 526 7.24 -36.37 -16.80
C LYS A 526 5.88 -36.70 -16.21
N ARG A 527 5.36 -35.83 -15.35
CA ARG A 527 4.00 -35.91 -14.80
C ARG A 527 3.16 -34.75 -15.32
N PRO A 528 2.00 -35.00 -15.95
CA PRO A 528 1.11 -33.94 -16.39
C PRO A 528 0.23 -33.43 -15.25
N TYR A 529 0.00 -32.12 -15.22
CA TYR A 529 -0.91 -31.41 -14.33
C TYR A 529 -1.89 -30.62 -15.18
N PHE A 530 -3.14 -30.48 -14.75
CA PHE A 530 -4.14 -29.69 -15.45
C PHE A 530 -4.53 -28.51 -14.56
N LEU A 531 -4.32 -27.28 -15.04
CA LEU A 531 -4.71 -26.05 -14.36
C LEU A 531 -5.95 -25.48 -15.02
N ASN A 532 -7.02 -25.28 -14.24
CA ASN A 532 -8.18 -24.54 -14.70
C ASN A 532 -7.92 -23.05 -14.57
N VAL A 533 -7.81 -22.35 -15.70
CA VAL A 533 -7.43 -20.92 -15.74
C VAL A 533 -8.48 -20.02 -15.08
N HIS A 534 -9.73 -20.48 -14.96
CA HIS A 534 -10.80 -19.70 -14.33
C HIS A 534 -10.95 -19.93 -12.83
N THR A 535 -10.82 -21.18 -12.38
CA THR A 535 -11.02 -21.52 -10.95
C THR A 535 -9.73 -21.57 -10.16
N SER A 536 -8.57 -21.50 -10.83
CA SER A 536 -7.25 -21.75 -10.25
C SER A 536 -7.12 -23.15 -9.62
N GLU A 537 -8.00 -24.08 -10.00
CA GLU A 537 -7.98 -25.45 -9.51
C GLU A 537 -6.93 -26.27 -10.28
N ILE A 538 -6.11 -27.02 -9.54
CA ILE A 538 -5.09 -27.91 -10.10
C ILE A 538 -5.54 -29.35 -9.90
N SER A 539 -5.65 -30.10 -11.01
CA SER A 539 -5.98 -31.51 -10.99
C SER A 539 -4.80 -32.35 -11.47
N TYR A 540 -4.48 -33.39 -10.70
CA TYR A 540 -3.43 -34.39 -11.01
C TYR A 540 -3.96 -35.52 -11.92
N THR A 541 -5.26 -35.53 -12.17
CA THR A 541 -5.94 -36.47 -13.08
C THR A 541 -6.70 -35.70 -14.14
N VAL A 542 -6.84 -36.27 -15.34
CA VAL A 542 -7.63 -35.64 -16.41
C VAL A 542 -9.05 -35.34 -15.88
N PRO A 543 -9.47 -34.07 -15.86
CA PRO A 543 -10.81 -33.70 -15.40
C PRO A 543 -11.89 -34.46 -16.17
N LYS A 544 -12.94 -34.92 -15.49
CA LYS A 544 -13.98 -35.80 -16.08
C LYS A 544 -14.82 -35.11 -17.17
N ASP A 545 -14.77 -33.79 -17.18
CA ASP A 545 -15.39 -32.85 -18.11
C ASP A 545 -14.61 -32.68 -19.42
N LEU A 546 -13.35 -33.15 -19.49
CA LEU A 546 -12.54 -33.13 -20.72
C LEU A 546 -12.83 -34.37 -21.59
N SER A 547 -13.35 -34.18 -22.80
CA SER A 547 -13.51 -35.29 -23.75
C SER A 547 -12.16 -35.65 -24.38
N ALA A 548 -11.91 -36.94 -24.67
CA ALA A 548 -10.65 -37.40 -25.25
C ALA A 548 -10.31 -36.74 -26.60
N ASP A 549 -11.32 -36.21 -27.30
CA ASP A 549 -11.16 -35.51 -28.58
C ASP A 549 -10.64 -34.07 -28.42
N GLN A 550 -10.82 -33.44 -27.25
CA GLN A 550 -10.25 -32.13 -26.92
C GLN A 550 -8.75 -32.20 -26.58
N ILE A 551 -8.20 -33.41 -26.42
CA ILE A 551 -6.81 -33.66 -26.02
C ILE A 551 -5.89 -33.91 -27.25
N LYS A 552 -6.44 -33.97 -28.47
CA LYS A 552 -5.61 -34.09 -29.68
C LYS A 552 -4.84 -32.78 -29.89
N ALA A 553 -3.52 -32.87 -29.67
CA ALA A 553 -2.56 -31.82 -29.92
C ALA A 553 -2.73 -31.24 -31.33
N GLU A 554 -2.88 -29.93 -31.41
CA GLU A 554 -2.50 -29.19 -32.61
C GLU A 554 -0.98 -29.34 -32.77
N ASP A 555 -0.54 -30.34 -33.55
CA ASP A 555 0.83 -30.44 -34.07
C ASP A 555 1.03 -29.36 -35.17
N GLY A 556 0.78 -28.10 -34.82
CA GLY A 556 1.08 -26.93 -35.63
C GLY A 556 2.38 -26.26 -35.18
N PRO A 557 3.08 -25.53 -36.05
CA PRO A 557 4.37 -24.88 -35.76
C PRO A 557 4.34 -23.81 -34.65
N ASP A 558 3.17 -23.53 -34.05
CA ASP A 558 2.96 -22.53 -33.00
C ASP A 558 2.73 -23.15 -31.60
N ALA A 559 2.87 -24.48 -31.44
CA ALA A 559 2.71 -25.13 -30.15
C ALA A 559 3.94 -24.89 -29.24
N VAL A 560 3.78 -24.01 -28.24
CA VAL A 560 4.82 -23.69 -27.25
C VAL A 560 4.85 -24.78 -26.17
N ALA A 561 5.84 -25.67 -26.23
CA ALA A 561 6.17 -26.57 -25.13
C ALA A 561 7.00 -25.82 -24.08
N VAL A 562 6.46 -25.66 -22.86
CA VAL A 562 7.20 -25.07 -21.74
C VAL A 562 7.86 -26.20 -20.95
N VAL A 563 9.19 -26.26 -20.99
CA VAL A 563 10.00 -27.19 -20.20
C VAL A 563 10.66 -26.39 -19.06
N LEU A 564 10.32 -26.71 -17.82
CA LEU A 564 10.98 -26.17 -16.63
C LEU A 564 12.12 -27.12 -16.25
N GLN A 565 13.33 -26.59 -16.03
CA GLN A 565 14.53 -27.35 -15.68
C GLN A 565 15.10 -26.82 -14.35
N GLY A 566 15.18 -27.67 -13.33
CA GLY A 566 15.70 -27.35 -11.99
C GLY A 566 17.23 -27.45 -11.89
N PHE A 567 17.82 -26.72 -10.94
CA PHE A 567 19.28 -26.60 -10.73
C PHE A 567 19.82 -27.54 -9.64
N GLU A 568 21.11 -27.85 -9.78
CA GLU A 568 21.95 -28.80 -9.02
C GLU A 568 22.41 -28.22 -7.66
N GLU A 569 22.35 -29.01 -6.59
CA GLU A 569 22.88 -28.65 -5.26
C GLU A 569 24.23 -29.37 -5.02
N GLN A 570 25.30 -28.61 -4.79
CA GLN A 570 26.59 -29.14 -4.34
C GLN A 570 26.54 -29.44 -2.84
N VAL A 571 26.93 -30.67 -2.48
CA VAL A 571 27.38 -31.09 -1.13
C VAL A 571 28.81 -30.63 -0.89
#